data_AF-A0A5S4T744-F1
#
_entry.id   AF-A0A5S4T744-F1
#
_cell.length_a   1.000
_cell.length_b   1.000
_cell.length_c   1.000
_cell.angle_alpha   90.00
_cell.angle_beta   90.00
_cell.angle_gamma   90.00
#
_symmetry.space_group_name_H-M   'P 1'
#
loop_
_entity.id
_entity.type
_entity.pdbx_description
1 polymer ?
#
loop_
_entity_poly.entity_id
_entity_poly.type
_entity_poly.pdbx_seq_one_letter_code
_entity_poly.pdbx_strand_id
1 'polypeptide(L)'
;LHRFQGGLRENMVPESATAVITAPHDLDVLEAALEQFLSEYGVKGSMKTTDGKIEVTIIGKSAHGSTPEAGVNGATLLAKFLNQFTFEGAAKDYLHVAGEVLHEDFAAEKLGLAYTDDCMGALSMNAGVFTF
;
A
#
# COMPACT_ATOMS: atom_id res chain seq x y z
N LEU A 1 -8.09 -3.71 -11.75
CA LEU A 1 -7.43 -4.42 -10.63
C LEU A 1 -8.13 -5.77 -10.50
N HIS A 2 -7.40 -6.88 -10.53
CA HIS A 2 -7.97 -8.24 -10.43
C HIS A 2 -7.83 -8.84 -9.04
N ARG A 3 -6.74 -8.50 -8.34
CA ARG A 3 -6.48 -8.93 -6.97
C ARG A 3 -5.57 -7.92 -6.29
N PHE A 4 -5.79 -7.68 -5.01
CA PHE A 4 -4.81 -7.01 -4.14
C PHE A 4 -4.71 -7.79 -2.84
N GLN A 5 -3.50 -8.13 -2.41
CA GLN A 5 -3.25 -8.79 -1.13
C GLN A 5 -2.07 -8.14 -0.43
N GLY A 6 -2.24 -7.78 0.84
CA GLY A 6 -1.17 -7.25 1.65
C GLY A 6 -1.43 -7.50 3.13
N GLY A 7 -0.38 -7.88 3.86
CA GLY A 7 -0.47 -8.18 5.28
C GLY A 7 -1.05 -9.55 5.60
N LEU A 8 -0.64 -10.10 6.74
CA LEU A 8 -1.05 -11.43 7.24
C LEU A 8 -1.77 -11.37 8.58
N ARG A 9 -1.60 -10.27 9.33
CA ARG A 9 -2.10 -10.11 10.70
C ARG A 9 -2.44 -8.64 10.92
N GLU A 10 -3.58 -8.39 11.55
CA GLU A 10 -4.07 -7.03 11.82
C GLU A 10 -3.13 -6.23 12.74
N ASN A 11 -2.40 -6.91 13.62
CA ASN A 11 -1.50 -6.29 14.60
C ASN A 11 -0.06 -6.11 14.10
N MET A 12 0.19 -6.23 12.80
CA MET A 12 1.52 -6.03 12.20
C MET A 12 1.43 -5.08 11.01
N VAL A 13 2.46 -4.26 10.81
CA VAL A 13 2.62 -3.50 9.57
C VAL A 13 2.95 -4.48 8.43
N PRO A 14 2.18 -4.47 7.31
CA PRO A 14 2.46 -5.30 6.15
C PRO A 14 3.84 -5.04 5.57
N GLU A 15 4.73 -6.03 5.62
CA GLU A 15 6.03 -5.96 4.96
C GLU A 15 5.87 -6.00 3.44
N SER A 16 4.98 -6.84 2.93
CA SER A 16 4.81 -7.01 1.49
C SER A 16 3.34 -6.94 1.08
N ALA A 17 3.15 -6.53 -0.16
CA ALA A 17 1.87 -6.62 -0.84
C ALA A 17 2.07 -6.95 -2.32
N THR A 18 1.08 -7.64 -2.87
CA THR A 18 1.05 -8.07 -4.26
C THR A 18 -0.30 -7.75 -4.88
N ALA A 19 -0.28 -7.20 -6.09
CA ALA A 19 -1.47 -6.91 -6.87
C ALA A 19 -1.38 -7.55 -8.26
N VAL A 20 -2.52 -7.98 -8.77
CA VAL A 20 -2.64 -8.49 -10.15
C VAL A 20 -3.46 -7.49 -10.96
N ILE A 21 -2.88 -6.97 -12.02
CA ILE A 21 -3.45 -5.91 -12.86
C ILE A 21 -3.45 -6.29 -14.34
N THR A 22 -4.28 -5.61 -15.12
CA THR A 22 -4.15 -5.54 -16.57
C THR A 22 -3.86 -4.09 -16.92
N ALA A 23 -2.90 -3.88 -17.81
CA ALA A 23 -2.54 -2.56 -18.31
C ALA A 23 -2.42 -2.62 -19.84
N PRO A 24 -2.75 -1.53 -20.55
CA PRO A 24 -2.56 -1.44 -22.00
C PRO A 24 -1.11 -1.11 -22.40
N HIS A 25 -0.23 -0.88 -21.43
CA HIS A 25 1.16 -0.50 -21.64
C HIS A 25 2.08 -1.72 -21.63
N ASP A 26 3.20 -1.62 -22.33
CA ASP A 26 4.26 -2.63 -22.31
C ASP A 26 4.88 -2.75 -20.92
N LEU A 27 5.34 -3.96 -20.58
CA LEU A 27 5.91 -4.28 -19.28
C LEU A 27 7.10 -3.38 -18.93
N ASP A 28 8.00 -3.14 -19.87
CA ASP A 28 9.21 -2.33 -19.68
C ASP A 28 8.89 -0.89 -19.22
N VAL A 29 7.79 -0.32 -19.72
CA VAL A 29 7.33 1.04 -19.32
C VAL A 29 6.86 1.04 -17.87
N LEU A 30 6.14 -0.01 -17.47
CA LEU A 30 5.62 -0.16 -16.11
C LEU A 30 6.73 -0.51 -15.11
N GLU A 31 7.72 -1.29 -15.53
CA GLU A 31 8.93 -1.60 -14.76
C GLU A 31 9.75 -0.33 -14.50
N ALA A 32 9.99 0.50 -15.51
CA ALA A 32 10.69 1.78 -15.32
C ALA A 32 9.94 2.72 -14.35
N ALA A 33 8.61 2.80 -14.45
CA ALA A 33 7.80 3.58 -13.52
C ALA A 33 7.88 3.01 -12.08
N LEU A 34 7.87 1.69 -11.94
CA LEU A 34 8.04 1.02 -10.65
C LEU A 34 9.43 1.30 -10.06
N GLU A 35 10.50 1.16 -10.84
CA GLU A 35 11.88 1.43 -10.39
C GLU A 35 12.05 2.86 -9.88
N GLN A 36 11.48 3.84 -10.59
CA GLN A 36 11.48 5.23 -10.15
C GLN A 36 10.76 5.38 -8.80
N PHE A 37 9.56 4.79 -8.67
CA PHE A 37 8.79 4.82 -7.42
C PHE A 37 9.55 4.15 -6.27
N LEU A 38 10.13 2.97 -6.50
CA LEU A 38 10.89 2.24 -5.48
C LEU A 38 12.10 3.05 -4.99
N SER A 39 12.78 3.75 -5.90
CA SER A 39 13.91 4.64 -5.58
C SER A 39 13.46 5.85 -4.73
N GLU A 40 12.33 6.48 -5.09
CA GLU A 40 11.77 7.63 -4.37
C GLU A 40 11.45 7.28 -2.90
N TYR A 41 10.85 6.11 -2.66
CA TYR A 41 10.44 5.67 -1.32
C TYR A 41 11.49 4.79 -0.61
N GLY A 42 12.63 4.49 -1.25
CA GLY A 42 13.69 3.68 -0.67
C GLY A 42 13.29 2.23 -0.33
N VAL A 43 12.39 1.64 -1.14
CA VAL A 43 11.85 0.29 -0.94
C VAL A 43 12.23 -0.65 -2.08
N LYS A 44 11.93 -1.94 -1.93
CA LYS A 44 12.15 -2.96 -2.98
C LYS A 44 10.82 -3.38 -3.59
N GLY A 45 10.88 -3.91 -4.80
CA GLY A 45 9.70 -4.43 -5.48
C GLY A 45 10.07 -5.14 -6.76
N SER A 46 9.07 -5.73 -7.40
CA SER A 46 9.23 -6.42 -8.67
C SER A 46 7.92 -6.43 -9.43
N MET A 47 8.04 -6.62 -10.73
CA MET A 47 6.94 -6.85 -11.64
C MET A 47 7.21 -8.13 -12.44
N LYS A 48 6.18 -8.90 -12.77
CA LYS A 48 6.28 -10.02 -13.69
C LYS A 48 4.97 -10.25 -14.41
N THR A 49 5.05 -10.86 -15.58
CA THR A 49 3.85 -11.33 -16.29
C THR A 49 3.46 -12.72 -15.81
N THR A 50 2.18 -12.95 -15.54
CA THR A 50 1.60 -14.24 -15.14
C THR A 50 0.21 -14.37 -15.78
N ASP A 51 -0.01 -15.40 -16.59
CA ASP A 51 -1.29 -15.67 -17.29
C ASP A 51 -1.84 -14.49 -18.09
N GLY A 52 -0.96 -13.74 -18.77
CA GLY A 52 -1.34 -12.55 -19.55
C GLY A 52 -1.75 -11.35 -18.70
N LYS A 53 -1.52 -11.40 -17.38
CA LYS A 53 -1.69 -10.30 -16.43
C LYS A 53 -0.34 -9.92 -15.83
N ILE A 54 -0.31 -8.78 -15.16
CA ILE A 54 0.89 -8.26 -14.52
C ILE A 54 0.74 -8.41 -13.02
N GLU A 55 1.66 -9.11 -12.39
CA GLU A 55 1.79 -9.21 -10.95
C GLU A 55 2.85 -8.21 -10.48
N VAL A 56 2.44 -7.27 -9.63
CA VAL A 56 3.30 -6.22 -9.04
C VAL A 56 3.43 -6.49 -7.55
N THR A 57 4.65 -6.47 -7.04
CA THR A 57 4.95 -6.65 -5.61
C THR A 57 5.80 -5.50 -5.09
N ILE A 58 5.45 -4.98 -3.91
CA ILE A 58 6.29 -4.04 -3.15
C ILE A 58 6.62 -4.65 -1.78
N ILE A 59 7.86 -4.45 -1.35
CA ILE A 59 8.45 -4.91 -0.10
C ILE A 59 8.91 -3.68 0.70
N GLY A 60 8.15 -3.36 1.74
CA GLY A 60 8.48 -2.40 2.78
C GLY A 60 9.18 -3.06 3.98
N LYS A 61 8.72 -2.74 5.19
CA LYS A 61 9.35 -3.15 6.45
C LYS A 61 8.29 -3.39 7.52
N SER A 62 8.29 -4.59 8.11
CA SER A 62 7.33 -4.89 9.19
C SER A 62 7.67 -4.18 10.51
N ALA A 63 6.63 -3.93 11.31
CA ALA A 63 6.70 -3.42 12.67
C ALA A 63 5.44 -3.86 13.45
N HIS A 64 5.44 -3.68 14.77
CA HIS A 64 4.25 -3.92 15.58
C HIS A 64 3.17 -2.87 15.29
N GLY A 65 1.90 -3.28 15.24
CA GLY A 65 0.78 -2.41 14.88
C GLY A 65 0.50 -1.28 15.86
N SER A 66 1.10 -1.29 17.06
CA SER A 66 1.02 -0.16 18.01
C SER A 66 2.05 0.94 17.76
N THR A 67 3.04 0.70 16.89
CA THR A 67 4.08 1.65 16.48
C THR A 67 4.27 1.55 14.96
N PRO A 68 3.21 1.79 14.17
CA PRO A 68 3.24 1.60 12.72
C PRO A 68 4.31 2.46 12.02
N GLU A 69 4.65 3.61 12.59
CA GLU A 69 5.68 4.54 12.13
C GLU A 69 7.10 3.97 12.15
N ALA A 70 7.34 2.88 12.91
CA ALA A 70 8.63 2.18 12.90
C ALA A 70 8.82 1.26 11.68
N GLY A 71 7.73 0.99 10.95
CA GLY A 71 7.67 0.17 9.75
C GLY A 71 7.50 0.99 8.47
N VAL A 72 7.38 0.27 7.35
CA VAL A 72 7.04 0.82 6.04
C VAL A 72 5.97 -0.10 5.45
N ASN A 73 4.75 0.40 5.33
CA ASN A 73 3.60 -0.41 4.94
C ASN A 73 3.59 -0.66 3.43
N GLY A 74 4.07 -1.85 3.02
CA GLY A 74 4.20 -2.24 1.61
C GLY A 74 2.86 -2.26 0.86
N ALA A 75 1.75 -2.49 1.57
CA ALA A 75 0.41 -2.44 0.98
C ALA A 75 -0.02 -1.01 0.64
N THR A 76 0.11 -0.07 1.58
CA THR A 76 -0.24 1.33 1.29
C THR A 76 0.65 1.91 0.19
N LEU A 77 1.94 1.53 0.12
CA LEU A 77 2.84 1.94 -0.96
C LEU A 77 2.44 1.33 -2.32
N LEU A 78 2.08 0.04 -2.36
CA LEU A 78 1.60 -0.56 -3.59
C LEU A 78 0.29 0.10 -4.06
N ALA A 79 -0.61 0.39 -3.14
CA ALA A 79 -1.82 1.13 -3.47
C ALA A 79 -1.51 2.53 -3.99
N LYS A 80 -0.58 3.25 -3.35
CA LYS A 80 -0.12 4.59 -3.77
C LYS A 80 0.49 4.58 -5.16
N PHE A 81 1.34 3.61 -5.46
CA PHE A 81 1.90 3.41 -6.81
C PHE A 81 0.78 3.19 -7.84
N LEU A 82 -0.12 2.23 -7.57
CA LEU A 82 -1.20 1.90 -8.51
C LEU A 82 -2.23 3.04 -8.66
N ASN A 83 -2.41 3.88 -7.65
CA ASN A 83 -3.30 5.04 -7.67
C ASN A 83 -2.82 6.17 -8.62
N GLN A 84 -1.58 6.09 -9.13
CA GLN A 84 -1.09 7.00 -10.18
C GLN A 84 -1.68 6.69 -11.56
N PHE A 85 -2.25 5.50 -11.74
CA PHE A 85 -2.82 5.04 -13.00
C PHE A 85 -4.34 5.17 -13.04
N THR A 86 -4.90 5.14 -14.25
CA THR A 86 -6.33 5.31 -14.51
C THR A 86 -7.14 4.04 -14.24
N PHE A 87 -7.25 3.63 -12.98
CA PHE A 87 -8.26 2.65 -12.55
C PHE A 87 -9.65 3.30 -12.47
N GLU A 88 -10.70 2.48 -12.56
CA GLU A 88 -12.10 2.94 -12.53
C GLU A 88 -12.92 2.19 -11.47
N GLY A 89 -14.05 2.78 -11.07
CA GLY A 89 -15.01 2.22 -10.13
C GLY A 89 -14.37 1.82 -8.79
N ALA A 90 -14.80 0.67 -8.26
CA ALA A 90 -14.36 0.17 -6.96
C ALA A 90 -12.82 0.02 -6.84
N ALA A 91 -12.12 -0.26 -7.95
CA ALA A 91 -10.66 -0.36 -7.93
C ALA A 91 -10.02 1.00 -7.67
N LYS A 92 -10.55 2.08 -8.27
CA LYS A 92 -10.06 3.44 -8.03
C LYS A 92 -10.30 3.86 -6.59
N ASP A 93 -11.51 3.63 -6.08
CA ASP A 93 -11.88 4.01 -4.72
C ASP A 93 -11.03 3.26 -3.68
N TYR A 94 -10.83 1.95 -3.90
CA TYR A 94 -9.98 1.13 -3.04
C TYR A 94 -8.53 1.62 -3.02
N LEU A 95 -7.94 1.86 -4.20
CA LEU A 95 -6.55 2.33 -4.32
C LEU A 95 -6.37 3.73 -3.74
N HIS A 96 -7.37 4.61 -3.88
CA HIS A 96 -7.35 5.94 -3.28
C HIS A 96 -7.37 5.87 -1.76
N VAL A 97 -8.29 5.09 -1.17
CA VAL A 97 -8.36 4.92 0.28
C VAL A 97 -7.06 4.29 0.82
N ALA A 98 -6.59 3.21 0.20
CA ALA A 98 -5.39 2.51 0.67
C ALA A 98 -4.09 3.31 0.45
N GLY A 99 -3.96 4.03 -0.66
CA GLY A 99 -2.73 4.72 -1.08
C GLY A 99 -2.61 6.18 -0.68
N GLU A 100 -3.73 6.86 -0.41
CA GLU A 100 -3.74 8.28 -0.03
C GLU A 100 -4.28 8.51 1.39
N VAL A 101 -5.41 7.88 1.74
CA VAL A 101 -6.07 8.09 3.03
C VAL A 101 -5.37 7.30 4.14
N LEU A 102 -5.11 6.00 3.96
CA LEU A 102 -4.49 5.15 4.98
C LEU A 102 -2.96 5.24 4.99
N HIS A 103 -2.35 5.69 3.90
CA HIS A 103 -0.90 5.77 3.79
C HIS A 103 -0.34 6.79 4.78
N GLU A 104 0.56 6.34 5.66
CA GLU A 104 1.20 7.14 6.71
C GLU A 104 0.23 7.85 7.67
N ASP A 105 -1.03 7.43 7.74
CA ASP A 105 -2.03 8.00 8.64
C ASP A 105 -1.98 7.37 10.03
N PHE A 106 -0.81 7.41 10.67
CA PHE A 106 -0.53 6.66 11.91
C PHE A 106 -1.40 7.06 13.10
N ALA A 107 -2.00 8.25 13.08
CA ALA A 107 -2.88 8.77 14.13
C ALA A 107 -4.34 8.97 13.66
N ALA A 108 -4.72 8.43 12.50
CA ALA A 108 -6.04 8.58 11.90
C ALA A 108 -6.47 10.05 11.65
N GLU A 109 -5.51 10.92 11.33
CA GLU A 109 -5.75 12.34 11.02
C GLU A 109 -6.51 12.51 9.71
N LYS A 110 -6.14 11.77 8.67
CA LYS A 110 -6.79 11.84 7.34
C LYS A 110 -8.20 11.26 7.38
N LEU A 111 -8.47 10.34 8.30
CA LEU A 111 -9.80 9.83 8.59
C LEU A 111 -10.65 10.76 9.47
N GLY A 112 -10.05 11.81 10.05
CA GLY A 112 -10.75 12.70 10.98
C GLY A 112 -11.09 12.03 12.32
N LEU A 113 -10.35 10.98 12.70
CA LEU A 113 -10.54 10.20 13.92
C LEU A 113 -9.41 10.42 14.94
N ALA A 114 -8.46 11.28 14.63
CA ALA A 114 -7.35 11.61 15.52
C ALA A 114 -7.87 12.10 16.89
N TYR A 115 -7.34 11.49 17.94
CA TYR A 115 -7.70 11.79 19.30
C TYR A 115 -6.47 11.59 20.21
N THR A 116 -6.32 12.48 21.19
CA THR A 116 -5.28 12.41 22.20
C THR A 116 -5.95 12.52 23.56
N ASP A 117 -5.72 11.52 24.40
CA ASP A 117 -6.11 11.55 25.81
C ASP A 117 -4.94 12.05 26.67
N ASP A 118 -5.23 12.86 27.69
CA ASP A 118 -4.19 13.44 28.56
C ASP A 118 -3.38 12.37 29.34
N CYS A 119 -3.98 11.21 29.63
CA CYS A 119 -3.33 10.12 30.35
C CYS A 119 -2.80 9.03 29.41
N MET A 120 -3.59 8.64 28.41
CA MET A 120 -3.29 7.49 27.53
C MET A 120 -2.46 7.87 26.29
N GLY A 121 -2.37 9.16 25.95
CA GLY A 121 -1.64 9.64 24.77
C GLY A 121 -2.46 9.59 23.48
N ALA A 122 -1.77 9.67 22.35
CA ALA A 122 -2.37 9.73 21.02
C ALA A 122 -2.87 8.36 20.54
N LEU A 123 -3.97 8.37 19.79
CA LEU A 123 -4.44 7.22 19.03
C LEU A 123 -3.35 6.74 18.05
N SER A 124 -3.18 5.42 17.97
CA SER A 124 -2.33 4.77 16.98
C SER A 124 -3.21 3.93 16.05
N MET A 125 -2.97 4.02 14.74
CA MET A 125 -3.71 3.30 13.70
C MET A 125 -2.77 2.53 12.78
N ASN A 126 -3.00 1.23 12.65
CA ASN A 126 -2.34 0.35 11.70
C ASN A 126 -3.33 -0.26 10.71
N ALA A 127 -3.10 -0.05 9.42
CA ALA A 127 -3.76 -0.82 8.37
C ALA A 127 -2.99 -2.12 8.13
N GLY A 128 -3.41 -3.21 8.79
CA GLY A 128 -2.65 -4.47 8.86
C GLY A 128 -3.00 -5.54 7.82
N VAL A 129 -4.17 -5.45 7.19
CA VAL A 129 -4.65 -6.44 6.21
C VAL A 129 -5.38 -5.74 5.07
N PHE A 130 -5.05 -6.11 3.85
CA PHE A 130 -5.58 -5.55 2.62
C PHE A 130 -6.03 -6.67 1.70
N THR A 131 -7.27 -6.58 1.20
CA THR A 131 -7.84 -7.54 0.25
C THR A 131 -8.78 -6.83 -0.70
N PHE A 132 -8.60 -7.07 -2.00
CA PHE A 132 -9.49 -6.68 -3.09
C PHE A 132 -9.59 -7.81 -4.10
#